data_AF-A0A1S0TFA9-F1
#
_entry.id   AF-A0A1S0TFA9-F1
#
_cell.length_a   1.000
_cell.length_b   1.000
_cell.length_c   1.000
_cell.angle_alpha   90.00
_cell.angle_beta   90.00
_cell.angle_gamma   90.00
#
_symmetry.space_group_name_H-M   'P 1'
#
loop_
_entity.id
_entity.type
_entity.pdbx_description
1 polymer ?
#
loop_
_entity_poly.entity_id
_entity_poly.type
_entity_poly.pdbx_seq_one_letter_code
_entity_poly.pdbx_strand_id
1 'polypeptide(L)'
;MEDWSDEPEYLIAIEDRELRQFALEINALWKKLCHIVKPEVKSNPKRYSAIYLPYEFMIAGGRYREFHYWDTYWIIKGLLASGMHDTVKHILQNFKYLIEKYGYIPNGGRTYMLQRTQPPFYIPMVYEYHTVTADDEFLLSVMSTMEAVIFLEIFKFSNE
;
A
#
# COMPACT_ATOMS: atom_id res chain seq x y z
N MET A 1 8.32 -8.33 -4.44
CA MET A 1 9.63 -8.09 -3.78
C MET A 1 10.80 -8.62 -4.61
N GLU A 2 10.81 -8.35 -5.91
CA GLU A 2 12.00 -8.58 -6.74
C GLU A 2 13.03 -7.44 -6.51
N ASP A 3 12.53 -6.28 -6.09
CA ASP A 3 13.23 -5.02 -5.82
C ASP A 3 13.81 -4.90 -4.39
N TRP A 4 13.70 -5.95 -3.56
CA TRP A 4 14.26 -5.91 -2.21
C TRP A 4 15.78 -6.12 -2.25
N SER A 5 16.53 -5.35 -1.45
CA SER A 5 17.99 -5.49 -1.27
C SER A 5 18.36 -5.63 0.21
N ASP A 6 19.39 -6.43 0.52
CA ASP A 6 19.97 -6.53 1.87
C ASP A 6 20.64 -5.22 2.30
N GLU A 7 21.15 -4.44 1.34
CA GLU A 7 21.91 -3.21 1.56
C GLU A 7 21.35 -2.07 0.69
N PRO A 8 20.17 -1.50 1.01
CA PRO A 8 19.64 -0.38 0.25
C PRO A 8 20.50 0.87 0.43
N GLU A 9 20.80 1.57 -0.67
CA GLU A 9 21.73 2.71 -0.71
C GLU A 9 21.42 3.76 0.36
N TYR A 10 20.15 4.18 0.48
CA TYR A 10 19.71 5.16 1.48
C TYR A 10 19.90 4.70 2.93
N LEU A 11 19.77 3.39 3.20
CA LEU A 11 19.95 2.86 4.55
C LEU A 11 21.43 2.74 4.90
N ILE A 12 22.25 2.33 3.93
CA ILE A 12 23.71 2.26 4.11
C ILE A 12 24.33 3.64 4.32
N ALA A 13 23.77 4.67 3.69
CA ALA A 13 24.21 6.05 3.82
C ALA A 13 23.96 6.67 5.22
N ILE A 14 23.18 6.02 6.10
CA ILE A 14 22.98 6.49 7.48
C ILE A 14 24.32 6.43 8.22
N GLU A 15 24.85 7.58 8.67
CA GLU A 15 26.17 7.66 9.32
C GLU A 15 26.21 6.92 10.66
N ASP A 16 25.20 7.16 11.51
CA ASP A 16 25.09 6.55 12.82
C ASP A 16 24.92 5.03 12.71
N ARG A 17 25.82 4.29 13.36
CA ARG A 17 25.88 2.83 13.24
C ARG A 17 24.66 2.14 13.85
N GLU A 18 24.15 2.64 14.97
CA GLU A 18 23.01 2.02 15.66
C GLU A 18 21.72 2.26 14.85
N LEU A 19 21.53 3.48 14.35
CA LEU A 19 20.39 3.82 13.48
C LEU A 19 20.44 3.06 12.15
N ARG A 20 21.63 2.92 11.55
CA ARG A 20 21.82 2.12 10.33
C ARG A 20 21.45 0.65 10.57
N GLN A 21 21.94 0.07 11.66
CA GLN A 21 21.63 -1.32 12.02
C GLN A 21 20.13 -1.52 12.25
N PHE A 22 19.49 -0.60 12.99
CA PHE A 22 18.05 -0.61 13.20
C PHE A 22 17.26 -0.52 11.88
N ALA A 23 17.67 0.35 10.96
CA ALA A 23 17.02 0.48 9.65
C ALA A 23 17.17 -0.81 8.80
N LEU A 24 18.34 -1.46 8.83
CA LEU A 24 18.56 -2.73 8.15
C LEU A 24 17.72 -3.87 8.76
N GLU A 25 17.52 -3.87 10.07
CA GLU A 25 16.62 -4.81 10.75
C GLU A 25 15.16 -4.63 10.31
N ILE A 26 14.69 -3.38 10.21
CA ILE A 26 13.37 -3.07 9.64
C ILE A 26 13.29 -3.54 8.18
N ASN A 27 14.32 -3.26 7.38
CA ASN A 27 14.36 -3.68 5.98
C ASN A 27 14.22 -5.20 5.81
N ALA A 28 14.85 -5.98 6.70
CA ALA A 28 14.72 -7.43 6.72
C ALA A 28 13.30 -7.91 7.08
N LEU A 29 12.50 -7.10 7.80
CA LEU A 29 11.12 -7.45 8.14
C LEU A 29 10.17 -7.34 6.94
N TRP A 30 10.48 -6.53 5.92
CA TRP A 30 9.65 -6.42 4.71
C TRP A 30 9.38 -7.78 4.07
N LYS A 31 10.37 -8.68 4.08
CA LYS A 31 10.21 -10.05 3.59
C LYS A 31 9.13 -10.86 4.31
N LYS A 32 8.92 -10.59 5.59
CA LYS A 32 7.96 -11.30 6.43
C LYS A 32 6.58 -10.67 6.40
N LEU A 33 6.52 -9.37 6.12
CA LEU A 33 5.28 -8.57 6.12
C LEU A 33 4.62 -8.50 4.74
N CYS A 34 5.34 -8.87 3.69
CA CYS A 34 4.81 -8.96 2.34
C CYS A 34 3.98 -10.23 2.14
N HIS A 35 2.78 -10.06 1.59
CA HIS A 35 1.87 -11.15 1.30
C HIS A 35 1.22 -10.99 -0.07
N ILE A 36 0.90 -12.12 -0.69
CA ILE A 36 0.13 -12.19 -1.93
C ILE A 36 -1.19 -12.88 -1.62
N VAL A 37 -2.29 -12.33 -2.11
CA VAL A 37 -3.60 -12.97 -1.97
C VAL A 37 -3.66 -14.20 -2.88
N LYS A 38 -4.08 -15.34 -2.32
CA LYS A 38 -4.12 -16.58 -3.08
C LYS A 38 -5.09 -16.49 -4.28
N PRO A 39 -4.76 -17.04 -5.46
CA PRO A 39 -5.62 -16.98 -6.65
C PRO A 39 -7.03 -17.57 -6.45
N GLU A 40 -7.20 -18.51 -5.53
CA GLU A 40 -8.51 -19.12 -5.23
C GLU A 40 -9.50 -18.12 -4.63
N VAL A 41 -9.00 -17.03 -4.00
CA VAL A 41 -9.84 -15.94 -3.50
C VAL A 41 -10.52 -15.21 -4.67
N LYS A 42 -9.85 -15.06 -5.81
CA LYS A 42 -10.42 -14.50 -7.04
C LYS A 42 -11.52 -15.40 -7.60
N SER A 43 -11.27 -16.71 -7.62
CA SER A 43 -12.16 -17.70 -8.23
C SER A 43 -13.37 -18.02 -7.36
N ASN A 44 -13.23 -17.95 -6.03
CA ASN A 44 -14.26 -18.35 -5.07
C ASN A 44 -14.48 -17.28 -3.97
N PRO A 45 -14.78 -16.01 -4.31
CA PRO A 45 -14.76 -14.91 -3.34
C PRO A 45 -15.75 -15.10 -2.17
N LYS A 46 -16.86 -15.84 -2.36
CA LYS A 46 -17.83 -16.13 -1.30
C LYS A 46 -17.31 -17.09 -0.21
N ARG A 47 -16.22 -17.82 -0.48
CA ARG A 47 -15.61 -18.78 0.46
C ARG A 47 -14.52 -18.17 1.34
N TYR A 48 -14.15 -16.91 1.11
CA TYR A 48 -13.07 -16.24 1.80
C TYR A 48 -13.55 -14.91 2.36
N SER A 49 -13.05 -14.57 3.55
CA SER A 49 -13.18 -13.20 4.06
C SER A 49 -12.19 -12.25 3.41
N ALA A 50 -11.07 -12.75 2.87
CA ALA A 50 -10.08 -11.91 2.19
C ALA A 50 -10.64 -11.31 0.89
N ILE A 51 -10.35 -10.04 0.66
CA ILE A 51 -10.59 -9.39 -0.63
C ILE A 51 -9.41 -9.73 -1.55
N TYR A 52 -9.70 -10.17 -2.78
CA TYR A 52 -8.68 -10.42 -3.78
C TYR A 52 -7.96 -9.11 -4.16
N LEU A 53 -6.63 -9.19 -4.27
CA LEU A 53 -5.76 -8.13 -4.79
C LEU A 53 -4.88 -8.69 -5.92
N PRO A 54 -4.69 -7.95 -7.03
CA PRO A 54 -3.87 -8.41 -8.15
C PRO A 54 -2.37 -8.52 -7.86
N TYR A 55 -1.83 -7.71 -6.94
CA TYR A 55 -0.40 -7.68 -6.60
C TYR A 55 -0.16 -7.95 -5.10
N GLU A 56 1.10 -8.02 -4.67
CA GLU A 56 1.45 -8.11 -3.25
C GLU A 56 0.98 -6.88 -2.44
N PHE A 57 0.79 -7.10 -1.15
CA PHE A 57 0.47 -6.07 -0.18
C PHE A 57 1.28 -6.28 1.10
N MET A 58 1.35 -5.24 1.92
CA MET A 58 1.99 -5.30 3.23
C MET A 58 0.96 -5.39 4.36
N ILE A 59 1.33 -6.08 5.44
CA ILE A 59 0.60 -6.07 6.70
C ILE A 59 1.37 -5.30 7.78
N ALA A 60 0.66 -4.77 8.77
CA ALA A 60 1.28 -4.15 9.95
C ALA A 60 2.02 -5.14 10.87
N GLY A 61 1.82 -6.46 10.66
CA GLY A 61 2.43 -7.52 11.46
C GLY A 61 1.60 -7.94 12.69
N GLY A 62 2.20 -8.79 13.52
CA GLY A 62 1.54 -9.36 14.69
C GLY A 62 0.33 -10.22 14.33
N ARG A 63 -0.86 -9.82 14.80
CA ARG A 63 -2.12 -10.56 14.57
C ARG A 63 -2.79 -10.23 13.23
N TYR A 64 -2.41 -9.13 12.59
CA TYR A 64 -3.06 -8.65 11.37
C TYR A 64 -2.64 -9.51 10.17
N ARG A 65 -3.61 -9.83 9.30
CA ARG A 65 -3.42 -10.72 8.14
C ARG A 65 -3.97 -10.10 6.85
N GLU A 66 -4.18 -8.79 6.86
CA GLU A 66 -4.73 -8.00 5.77
C GLU A 66 -4.06 -6.61 5.79
N PHE A 67 -4.03 -5.94 4.64
CA PHE A 67 -3.66 -4.54 4.61
C PHE A 67 -4.65 -3.74 5.48
N HIS A 68 -4.16 -2.63 6.03
CA HIS A 68 -4.98 -1.59 6.61
C HIS A 68 -4.63 -0.29 5.88
N TYR A 69 -5.65 0.44 5.42
CA TYR A 69 -5.47 1.49 4.43
C TYR A 69 -4.55 2.61 4.92
N TRP A 70 -4.83 3.22 6.08
CA TRP A 70 -3.98 4.31 6.59
C TRP A 70 -2.59 3.84 7.07
N ASP A 71 -2.46 2.63 7.63
CA ASP A 71 -1.18 2.05 8.05
C ASP A 71 -0.23 1.89 6.85
N THR A 72 -0.81 1.62 5.67
CA THR A 72 -0.07 1.44 4.43
C THR A 72 0.71 2.70 4.03
N TYR A 73 0.29 3.89 4.45
CA TYR A 73 1.01 5.12 4.14
C TYR A 73 2.41 5.11 4.78
N TRP A 74 2.47 4.79 6.07
CA TRP A 74 3.74 4.71 6.81
C TRP A 74 4.63 3.59 6.29
N ILE A 75 4.01 2.46 5.91
CA ILE A 75 4.73 1.35 5.28
C ILE A 75 5.34 1.80 3.94
N ILE A 76 4.60 2.50 3.09
CA ILE A 76 5.11 3.03 1.82
C ILE A 76 6.32 3.94 2.04
N LYS A 77 6.30 4.84 3.05
CA LYS A 77 7.48 5.67 3.35
C LYS A 77 8.71 4.81 3.69
N GLY A 78 8.53 3.76 4.48
CA GLY A 78 9.59 2.81 4.81
C GLY A 78 10.09 2.03 3.59
N LEU A 79 9.19 1.59 2.72
CA LEU A 79 9.54 0.89 1.48
C LEU A 79 10.33 1.77 0.51
N LEU A 80 9.92 3.03 0.35
CA LEU A 80 10.65 4.01 -0.45
C LEU A 80 12.05 4.27 0.12
N ALA A 81 12.19 4.41 1.45
CA ALA A 81 13.50 4.52 2.10
C ALA A 81 14.37 3.26 1.92
N SER A 82 13.74 2.09 1.77
CA SER A 82 14.38 0.82 1.44
C SER A 82 14.63 0.62 -0.08
N GLY A 83 14.31 1.60 -0.93
CA GLY A 83 14.47 1.50 -2.39
C GLY A 83 13.49 0.56 -3.10
N MET A 84 12.41 0.14 -2.42
CA MET A 84 11.45 -0.84 -2.92
C MET A 84 10.33 -0.19 -3.73
N HIS A 85 10.68 0.44 -4.85
CA HIS A 85 9.76 1.24 -5.66
C HIS A 85 8.68 0.39 -6.36
N ASP A 86 9.05 -0.78 -6.89
CA ASP A 86 8.10 -1.66 -7.58
C ASP A 86 7.06 -2.23 -6.62
N THR A 87 7.49 -2.60 -5.40
CA THR A 87 6.59 -3.04 -4.34
C THR A 87 5.60 -1.92 -3.96
N VAL A 88 6.04 -0.66 -3.91
CA VAL A 88 5.13 0.48 -3.67
C VAL A 88 4.15 0.65 -4.83
N LYS A 89 4.63 0.57 -6.08
CA LYS A 89 3.78 0.66 -7.28
C LYS A 89 2.69 -0.42 -7.27
N HIS A 90 3.03 -1.66 -6.92
CA HIS A 90 2.09 -2.78 -6.76
C HIS A 90 1.01 -2.49 -5.70
N ILE A 91 1.38 -1.92 -4.55
CA ILE A 91 0.43 -1.51 -3.51
C ILE A 91 -0.53 -0.44 -4.03
N LEU A 92 -0.02 0.56 -4.74
CA LEU A 92 -0.84 1.63 -5.33
C LEU A 92 -1.77 1.11 -6.43
N GLN A 93 -1.33 0.13 -7.22
CA GLN A 93 -2.15 -0.57 -8.21
C GLN A 93 -3.24 -1.43 -7.55
N ASN A 94 -2.95 -2.04 -6.40
CA ASN A 94 -3.95 -2.73 -5.59
C ASN A 94 -5.03 -1.75 -5.11
N PHE A 95 -4.67 -0.56 -4.64
CA PHE A 95 -5.63 0.47 -4.26
C PHE A 95 -6.43 1.00 -5.45
N LYS A 96 -5.80 1.25 -6.60
CA LYS A 96 -6.48 1.56 -7.86
C LYS A 96 -7.57 0.52 -8.17
N TYR A 97 -7.22 -0.77 -8.12
CA TYR A 97 -8.16 -1.88 -8.34
C TYR A 97 -9.33 -1.87 -7.35
N LEU A 98 -9.09 -1.56 -6.07
CA LEU A 98 -10.17 -1.47 -5.08
C LEU A 98 -11.10 -0.29 -5.35
N ILE A 99 -10.57 0.87 -5.74
CA ILE A 99 -11.36 2.05 -6.12
C ILE A 99 -12.21 1.73 -7.35
N GLU A 100 -11.65 1.11 -8.38
CA GLU A 100 -12.40 0.73 -9.58
C GLU A 100 -13.51 -0.29 -9.27
N LYS A 101 -13.28 -1.18 -8.32
CA LYS A 101 -14.21 -2.25 -7.97
C LYS A 101 -15.31 -1.83 -7.00
N TYR A 102 -14.98 -1.03 -6.00
CA TYR A 102 -15.85 -0.71 -4.87
C TYR A 102 -16.21 0.78 -4.79
N GLY A 103 -15.54 1.64 -5.55
CA GLY A 103 -15.68 3.10 -5.50
C GLY A 103 -14.87 3.77 -4.37
N TYR A 104 -14.16 2.99 -3.56
CA TYR A 104 -13.35 3.47 -2.43
C TYR A 104 -12.35 2.39 -1.99
N ILE A 105 -11.40 2.79 -1.14
CA ILE A 105 -10.49 1.84 -0.46
C ILE A 105 -11.12 1.48 0.90
N PRO A 106 -11.44 0.20 1.17
CA PRO A 106 -11.96 -0.22 2.46
C PRO A 106 -10.90 -0.08 3.55
N ASN A 107 -11.33 -0.06 4.82
CA ASN A 107 -10.45 0.02 5.98
C ASN A 107 -9.35 -1.06 5.94
N GLY A 108 -9.71 -2.28 5.53
CA GLY A 108 -8.74 -3.33 5.29
C GLY A 108 -9.22 -4.39 4.31
N GLY A 109 -8.35 -5.35 4.01
CA GLY A 109 -8.53 -6.38 2.98
C GLY A 109 -9.53 -7.49 3.28
N ARG A 110 -10.64 -7.18 3.99
CA ARG A 110 -11.65 -8.15 4.40
C ARG A 110 -13.06 -7.73 3.99
N THR A 111 -13.89 -8.69 3.57
CA THR A 111 -15.26 -8.43 3.10
C THR A 111 -16.14 -7.76 4.16
N TYR A 112 -15.97 -8.11 5.44
CA TYR A 112 -16.69 -7.44 6.55
C TYR A 112 -16.16 -6.03 6.88
N MET A 113 -15.03 -5.61 6.28
CA MET A 113 -14.49 -4.24 6.40
C MET A 113 -14.94 -3.33 5.25
N LEU A 114 -15.70 -3.84 4.27
CA LEU A 114 -16.18 -3.04 3.14
C LEU A 114 -17.06 -1.86 3.58
N GLN A 115 -17.82 -1.97 4.66
CA GLN A 115 -18.72 -0.90 5.10
C GLN A 115 -18.01 0.34 5.66
N ARG A 116 -16.67 0.31 5.80
CA ARG A 116 -15.89 1.40 6.40
C ARG A 116 -14.66 1.70 5.56
N THR A 117 -14.31 2.98 5.47
CA THR A 117 -13.00 3.44 4.98
C THR A 117 -12.21 4.04 6.14
N GLN A 118 -10.99 4.49 5.85
CA GLN A 118 -10.06 5.14 6.77
C GLN A 118 -9.64 6.50 6.21
N PRO A 119 -8.90 7.32 6.99
CA PRO A 119 -8.39 8.59 6.49
C PRO A 119 -7.74 8.45 5.10
N PRO A 120 -8.03 9.38 4.19
CA PRO A 120 -7.67 9.22 2.79
C PRO A 120 -6.20 9.53 2.53
N PHE A 121 -5.39 8.48 2.47
CA PHE A 121 -3.96 8.61 2.19
C PHE A 121 -3.56 8.21 0.76
N TYR A 122 -4.49 7.81 -0.12
CA TYR A 122 -4.15 7.35 -1.47
C TYR A 122 -3.39 8.41 -2.29
N ILE A 123 -3.88 9.66 -2.31
CA ILE A 123 -3.20 10.75 -3.02
C ILE A 123 -1.82 11.05 -2.39
N PRO A 124 -1.69 11.22 -1.05
CA PRO A 124 -0.38 11.31 -0.41
C PRO A 124 0.56 10.15 -0.76
N MET A 125 0.09 8.91 -0.81
CA MET A 125 0.93 7.77 -1.18
C MET A 125 1.41 7.84 -2.63
N VAL A 126 0.54 8.23 -3.57
CA VAL A 126 0.91 8.45 -4.98
C VAL A 126 1.91 9.60 -5.10
N TYR A 127 1.73 10.68 -4.34
CA TYR A 127 2.65 11.81 -4.30
C TYR A 127 4.05 11.40 -3.80
N GLU A 128 4.14 10.64 -2.70
CA GLU A 128 5.42 10.15 -2.18
C GLU A 128 6.13 9.25 -3.20
N TYR A 129 5.38 8.33 -3.84
CA TYR A 129 5.92 7.48 -4.91
C TYR A 129 6.44 8.29 -6.10
N HIS A 130 5.65 9.25 -6.60
CA HIS A 130 6.03 10.07 -7.75
C HIS A 130 7.23 10.98 -7.43
N THR A 131 7.29 11.53 -6.22
CA THR A 131 8.42 12.36 -5.76
C THR A 131 9.74 11.61 -5.82
N VAL A 132 9.73 10.30 -5.53
CA VAL A 132 10.95 9.46 -5.53
C VAL A 132 11.28 8.91 -6.92
N THR A 133 10.27 8.60 -7.73
CA THR A 133 10.46 7.84 -9.00
C THR A 133 10.36 8.69 -10.26
N ALA A 134 9.71 9.86 -10.20
CA ALA A 134 9.31 10.67 -11.36
C ALA A 134 8.54 9.88 -12.44
N ASP A 135 7.79 8.84 -12.04
CA ASP A 135 7.03 7.98 -12.94
C ASP A 135 5.70 8.66 -13.36
N ASP A 136 5.81 9.56 -14.33
CA ASP A 136 4.68 10.32 -14.89
C ASP A 136 3.63 9.41 -15.55
N GLU A 137 4.06 8.32 -16.19
CA GLU A 137 3.15 7.36 -16.82
C GLU A 137 2.24 6.72 -15.76
N PHE A 138 2.83 6.30 -14.64
CA PHE A 138 2.04 5.76 -13.53
C PHE A 138 1.12 6.81 -12.92
N LEU A 139 1.60 8.04 -12.71
CA LEU A 139 0.78 9.14 -12.19
C LEU A 139 -0.47 9.35 -13.05
N LEU A 140 -0.30 9.45 -14.37
CA LEU A 140 -1.40 9.58 -15.32
C LEU A 140 -2.37 8.39 -15.23
N SER A 141 -1.85 7.16 -15.04
CA SER A 141 -2.67 5.95 -14.96
C SER A 141 -3.59 5.90 -13.73
N VAL A 142 -3.27 6.63 -12.65
CA VAL A 142 -4.05 6.65 -11.39
C VAL A 142 -4.88 7.93 -11.20
N MET A 143 -4.77 8.92 -12.10
CA MET A 143 -5.50 10.20 -11.99
C MET A 143 -7.00 10.03 -11.78
N SER A 144 -7.66 9.21 -12.60
CA SER A 144 -9.12 8.99 -12.49
C SER A 144 -9.52 8.41 -11.13
N THR A 145 -8.69 7.52 -10.56
CA THR A 145 -8.94 6.97 -9.23
C THR A 145 -8.67 7.96 -8.10
N MET A 146 -7.71 8.87 -8.26
CA MET A 146 -7.49 9.97 -7.30
C MET A 146 -8.69 10.93 -7.29
N GLU A 147 -9.21 11.30 -8.46
CA GLU A 147 -10.43 12.13 -8.57
C GLU A 147 -11.63 11.49 -7.89
N ALA A 148 -11.85 10.19 -8.12
CA ALA A 148 -12.96 9.45 -7.51
C ALA A 148 -12.92 9.47 -5.97
N VAL A 149 -11.71 9.38 -5.38
CA VAL A 149 -11.52 9.42 -3.93
C VAL A 149 -11.81 10.82 -3.37
N ILE A 150 -11.40 11.89 -4.05
CA ILE A 150 -11.73 13.28 -3.67
C ILE A 150 -13.25 13.49 -3.63
N PHE A 151 -13.97 13.04 -4.65
CA PHE A 151 -15.43 13.18 -4.68
C PHE A 151 -16.08 12.46 -3.50
N LEU A 152 -15.66 11.24 -3.19
CA LEU A 152 -16.17 10.49 -2.03
C LEU A 152 -15.99 11.27 -0.72
N GLU A 153 -14.84 11.90 -0.53
CA GLU A 153 -14.54 12.69 0.67
C GLU A 153 -15.42 13.93 0.76
N ILE A 154 -15.50 14.73 -0.31
CA ILE A 154 -16.32 15.93 -0.36
C ILE A 154 -17.78 15.57 -0.03
N PHE A 155 -18.36 14.56 -0.67
CA PHE A 155 -19.76 14.20 -0.45
C PHE A 155 -20.03 13.60 0.95
N LYS A 156 -19.04 12.98 1.61
CA LYS A 156 -19.18 12.53 3.00
C LYS A 156 -19.22 13.70 3.98
N PHE A 157 -18.38 14.70 3.79
CA PHE A 157 -18.30 15.86 4.69
C PHE A 157 -19.28 17.00 4.34
N SER A 158 -19.94 16.94 3.19
CA SER A 158 -20.96 17.94 2.77
C SER A 158 -22.38 17.62 3.24
N ASN A 159 -22.61 16.44 3.82
CA ASN A 159 -23.93 15.97 4.28
C ASN A 159 -24.01 15.83 5.82
N GLU A 160 -23.08 16.45 6.54
CA GLU A 160 -23.10 16.65 8.00
C GLU A 160 -23.31 18.13 8.32
#